data_AF-A0A0C3N5T4-F1
#
_entry.id   AF-A0A0C3N5T4-F1
#
_cell.length_a   1.000
_cell.length_b   1.000
_cell.length_c   1.000
_cell.angle_alpha   90.00
_cell.angle_beta   90.00
_cell.angle_gamma   90.00
#
_symmetry.space_group_name_H-M   'P 1'
#
loop_
_entity.id
_entity.type
_entity.pdbx_description
1 polymer ?
#
loop_
_entity_poly.entity_id
_entity_poly.type
_entity_poly.pdbx_seq_one_letter_code
_entity_poly.pdbx_strand_id
1 'polypeptide(L)'
;MYLDQLYMVQGKPATPKHISHMLFYISQTKGINNMLRPAIRATAYLVRELAASVIAKTVIKAVSSNIENSVIATISPLIAKILLTADKLEKVNKDTSLINANYTQRMESITNMTNSTDTLCLEGEVQNIISDIGMMKTTMEDMKNLLKNYTHSTTTHTPYRDALAMTATNSNQIPQGKCLSPEYTKAHAAIKERQLLINLNSNHPTLSNSLSRNSIIEAIKLALKQ
;
A
#
# COMPACT_ATOMS: atom_id res chain seq x y z
N MET A 1 -16.85 45.12 -31.39
CA MET A 1 -17.82 44.10 -30.94
C MET A 1 -17.68 42.82 -31.76
N TYR A 2 -16.48 42.22 -31.83
CA TYR A 2 -16.18 41.06 -32.72
C TYR A 2 -15.55 39.86 -31.98
N LEU A 3 -15.12 40.04 -30.72
CA LEU A 3 -14.49 38.98 -29.92
C LEU A 3 -15.51 38.02 -29.28
N ASP A 4 -16.70 38.52 -28.91
CA ASP A 4 -17.77 37.69 -28.32
C ASP A 4 -18.32 36.65 -29.31
N GLN A 5 -18.40 36.99 -30.61
CA GLN A 5 -19.00 36.11 -31.61
C GLN A 5 -18.04 35.04 -32.15
N LEU A 6 -16.73 35.25 -32.06
CA LEU A 6 -15.73 34.36 -32.67
C LEU A 6 -15.24 33.25 -31.72
N TYR A 7 -15.35 33.44 -30.40
CA TYR A 7 -14.75 32.54 -29.40
C TYR A 7 -15.64 32.16 -28.22
N MET A 8 -16.84 32.75 -28.07
CA MET A 8 -17.81 32.37 -27.05
C MET A 8 -19.03 31.73 -27.70
N VAL A 9 -19.36 30.51 -27.30
CA VAL A 9 -20.68 29.94 -27.60
C VAL A 9 -21.69 30.65 -26.70
N GLN A 10 -22.70 31.28 -27.29
CA GLN A 10 -23.72 32.04 -26.57
C GLN A 10 -24.33 31.18 -25.45
N GLY A 11 -24.29 31.66 -24.21
CA GLY A 11 -24.79 30.96 -23.02
C GLY A 11 -23.79 30.08 -22.26
N LYS A 12 -22.52 29.93 -22.71
CA LYS A 12 -21.48 29.22 -21.95
C LYS A 12 -20.53 30.19 -21.21
N PRO A 13 -20.09 29.86 -19.98
CA PRO A 13 -19.12 30.67 -19.26
C PRO A 13 -17.76 30.69 -19.98
N ALA A 14 -17.04 31.80 -19.86
CA ALA A 14 -15.71 31.94 -20.45
C ALA A 14 -14.72 30.95 -19.79
N THR A 15 -13.98 30.20 -20.61
CA THR A 15 -12.94 29.29 -20.12
C THR A 15 -11.63 30.06 -19.96
N PRO A 16 -10.69 29.58 -19.13
CA PRO A 16 -9.35 30.17 -19.04
C PRO A 16 -8.63 30.25 -20.40
N LYS A 17 -8.90 29.32 -21.32
CA LYS A 17 -8.40 29.37 -22.71
C LYS A 17 -9.00 30.54 -23.48
N HIS A 18 -10.31 30.77 -23.34
CA HIS A 18 -10.99 31.90 -23.98
C HIS A 18 -10.45 33.25 -23.47
N ILE A 19 -10.25 33.37 -22.16
CA ILE A 19 -9.68 34.59 -21.52
C ILE A 19 -8.23 34.82 -21.97
N SER A 20 -7.40 33.76 -21.98
CA SER A 20 -6.00 33.84 -22.43
C SER A 20 -5.90 34.27 -23.91
N HIS A 21 -6.74 33.70 -24.79
CA HIS A 21 -6.81 34.11 -26.19
C HIS A 21 -7.29 35.56 -26.36
N MET A 22 -8.33 35.98 -25.63
CA MET A 22 -8.82 37.36 -25.68
C MET A 22 -7.72 38.35 -25.29
N LEU A 23 -7.02 38.09 -24.17
CA LEU A 23 -5.91 38.93 -23.71
C LEU A 23 -4.77 38.96 -24.73
N PHE A 24 -4.44 37.82 -25.35
CA PHE A 24 -3.47 37.77 -26.43
C PHE A 24 -3.87 38.70 -27.59
N TYR A 25 -5.12 38.64 -28.07
CA TYR A 25 -5.59 39.53 -29.13
C TYR A 25 -5.60 41.00 -28.73
N ILE A 26 -6.03 41.34 -27.50
CA ILE A 26 -5.97 42.71 -26.98
C ILE A 26 -4.52 43.22 -27.04
N SER A 27 -3.53 42.39 -26.69
CA SER A 27 -2.12 42.78 -26.73
C SER A 27 -1.60 43.17 -28.14
N GLN A 28 -2.30 42.73 -29.19
CA GLN A 28 -1.96 42.97 -30.60
C GLN A 28 -2.72 44.17 -31.20
N THR A 29 -3.66 44.78 -30.46
CA THR A 29 -4.44 45.92 -30.96
C THR A 29 -3.58 47.18 -31.10
N LYS A 30 -3.84 47.97 -32.15
CA LYS A 30 -3.20 49.28 -32.33
C LYS A 30 -3.61 50.21 -31.17
N GLY A 31 -2.65 50.91 -30.58
CA GLY A 31 -2.88 51.83 -29.45
C GLY A 31 -2.46 51.28 -28.08
N ILE A 32 -2.16 49.99 -27.95
CA ILE A 32 -1.56 49.44 -26.72
C ILE A 32 -0.09 49.80 -26.67
N ASN A 33 0.30 50.56 -25.62
CA ASN A 33 1.68 50.99 -25.44
C ASN A 33 2.63 49.81 -25.11
N ASN A 34 3.94 50.06 -25.24
CA ASN A 34 4.97 49.03 -25.07
C ASN A 34 5.09 48.49 -23.64
N MET A 35 4.54 49.18 -22.64
CA MET A 35 4.55 48.77 -21.23
C MET A 35 3.36 47.86 -20.87
N LEU A 36 2.17 48.16 -21.40
CA LEU A 36 0.97 47.35 -21.17
C LEU A 36 1.02 46.01 -21.92
N ARG A 37 1.66 45.96 -23.09
CA ARG A 37 1.72 44.74 -23.90
C ARG A 37 2.38 43.55 -23.16
N PRO A 38 3.54 43.69 -22.49
CA PRO A 38 4.10 42.64 -21.64
C PRO A 38 3.18 42.24 -20.47
N ALA A 39 2.54 43.20 -19.80
CA ALA A 39 1.63 42.94 -18.68
C ALA A 39 0.40 42.11 -19.10
N ILE A 40 -0.18 42.42 -20.25
CA ILE A 40 -1.31 41.68 -20.83
C ILE A 40 -0.88 40.25 -21.19
N ARG A 41 0.30 40.07 -21.79
CA ARG A 41 0.84 38.74 -22.13
C ARG A 41 1.15 37.90 -20.88
N ALA A 42 1.73 38.51 -19.85
CA ALA A 42 1.98 37.85 -18.56
C ALA A 42 0.67 37.40 -17.90
N THR A 43 -0.36 38.24 -17.94
CA THR A 43 -1.70 37.89 -17.41
C THR A 43 -2.33 36.72 -18.19
N ALA A 44 -2.24 36.73 -19.52
CA ALA A 44 -2.74 35.63 -20.35
C ALA A 44 -2.04 34.29 -20.05
N TYR A 45 -0.73 34.34 -19.77
CA TYR A 45 0.05 33.18 -19.35
C TYR A 45 -0.36 32.70 -17.97
N LEU A 46 -0.46 33.59 -16.97
CA LEU A 46 -0.87 33.25 -15.60
C LEU A 46 -2.28 32.65 -15.52
N VAL A 47 -3.24 33.15 -16.30
CA VAL A 47 -4.60 32.59 -16.37
C VAL A 47 -4.58 31.14 -16.86
N ARG A 48 -3.73 30.84 -17.84
CA ARG A 48 -3.59 29.47 -18.38
C ARG A 48 -2.88 28.56 -17.38
N GLU A 49 -1.82 29.02 -16.74
CA GLU A 49 -1.09 28.27 -15.71
C GLU A 49 -1.96 27.98 -14.48
N LEU A 50 -2.72 28.95 -14.00
CA LEU A 50 -3.63 28.77 -12.87
C LEU A 50 -4.69 27.71 -13.17
N ALA A 51 -5.26 27.73 -14.38
CA ALA A 51 -6.21 26.72 -14.81
C ALA A 51 -5.59 25.32 -14.91
N ALA A 52 -4.39 25.22 -15.47
CA ALA A 52 -3.64 23.96 -15.51
C ALA A 52 -3.36 23.43 -14.09
N SER A 53 -3.01 24.31 -13.15
CA SER A 53 -2.79 23.96 -11.73
C SER A 53 -4.06 23.42 -11.07
N VAL A 54 -5.22 24.04 -11.29
CA VAL A 54 -6.51 23.57 -10.76
C VAL A 54 -6.86 22.19 -11.31
N ILE A 55 -6.66 21.97 -12.61
CA ILE A 55 -6.88 20.66 -13.25
C ILE A 55 -5.93 19.62 -12.66
N ALA A 56 -4.63 19.93 -12.55
CA ALA A 56 -3.64 19.04 -11.98
C ALA A 56 -3.99 18.65 -10.54
N LYS A 57 -4.35 19.62 -9.68
CA LYS A 57 -4.81 19.36 -8.30
C LYS A 57 -6.03 18.44 -8.27
N THR A 58 -6.98 18.65 -9.17
CA THR A 58 -8.20 17.82 -9.27
C THR A 58 -7.86 16.39 -9.67
N VAL A 59 -7.00 16.22 -10.68
CA VAL A 59 -6.54 14.89 -11.13
C VAL A 59 -5.76 14.18 -10.03
N ILE A 60 -4.81 14.86 -9.39
CA ILE A 60 -4.03 14.31 -8.27
C ILE A 60 -4.97 13.85 -7.16
N LYS A 61 -5.96 14.66 -6.78
CA LYS A 61 -6.94 14.31 -5.75
C LYS A 61 -7.76 13.07 -6.14
N ALA A 62 -8.27 13.02 -7.37
CA ALA A 62 -9.07 11.90 -7.85
C ALA A 62 -8.25 10.60 -7.90
N VAL A 63 -7.03 10.65 -8.46
CA VAL A 63 -6.13 9.50 -8.53
C VAL A 63 -5.73 9.05 -7.12
N SER A 64 -5.36 9.97 -6.23
CA SER A 64 -4.96 9.63 -4.85
C SER A 64 -6.10 8.96 -4.08
N SER A 65 -7.33 9.49 -4.18
CA SER A 65 -8.50 8.90 -3.53
C SER A 65 -8.83 7.51 -4.08
N ASN A 66 -8.71 7.31 -5.40
CA ASN A 66 -8.92 5.99 -6.01
C ASN A 66 -7.85 4.98 -5.57
N ILE A 67 -6.58 5.41 -5.48
CA ILE A 67 -5.49 4.56 -4.97
C ILE A 67 -5.76 4.21 -3.50
N GLU A 68 -6.07 5.18 -2.65
CA GLU A 68 -6.39 4.95 -1.25
C GLU A 68 -7.54 3.95 -1.08
N ASN A 69 -8.66 4.16 -1.79
CA ASN A 69 -9.80 3.25 -1.76
C ASN A 69 -9.46 1.85 -2.26
N SER A 70 -8.68 1.74 -3.35
CA SER A 70 -8.25 0.45 -3.91
C SER A 70 -7.31 -0.31 -2.97
N VAL A 71 -6.36 0.41 -2.36
CA VAL A 71 -5.42 -0.13 -1.38
C VAL A 71 -6.17 -0.61 -0.15
N ILE A 72 -7.09 0.20 0.40
CA ILE A 72 -7.94 -0.21 1.53
C ILE A 72 -8.76 -1.44 1.17
N ALA A 73 -9.47 -1.44 0.04
CA ALA A 73 -10.30 -2.56 -0.39
C ALA A 73 -9.51 -3.87 -0.59
N THR A 74 -8.26 -3.77 -1.05
CA THR A 74 -7.42 -4.95 -1.31
C THR A 74 -6.68 -5.43 -0.06
N ILE A 75 -6.16 -4.52 0.75
CA ILE A 75 -5.28 -4.85 1.88
C ILE A 75 -6.07 -5.11 3.17
N SER A 76 -7.17 -4.39 3.42
CA SER A 76 -7.94 -4.57 4.66
C SER A 76 -8.44 -6.00 4.88
N PRO A 77 -8.99 -6.71 3.87
CA PRO A 77 -9.37 -8.11 4.03
C PRO A 77 -8.18 -9.03 4.33
N LEU A 78 -7.00 -8.73 3.79
CA LEU A 78 -5.78 -9.50 4.05
C LEU A 78 -5.31 -9.30 5.49
N ILE A 79 -5.30 -8.06 5.98
CA ILE A 79 -4.98 -7.74 7.37
C ILE A 79 -5.96 -8.46 8.32
N ALA A 80 -7.26 -8.42 8.03
CA ALA A 80 -8.27 -9.10 8.83
C ALA A 80 -8.02 -10.63 8.90
N LYS A 81 -7.65 -11.27 7.79
CA LYS A 81 -7.28 -12.69 7.76
C LYS A 81 -6.03 -13.01 8.57
N ILE A 82 -5.00 -12.16 8.50
CA ILE A 82 -3.76 -12.31 9.26
C ILE A 82 -4.06 -12.21 10.76
N LEU A 83 -4.82 -11.19 11.18
CA LEU A 83 -5.20 -11.00 12.58
C LEU A 83 -6.01 -12.18 13.11
N LEU A 84 -7.04 -12.62 12.38
CA LEU A 84 -7.84 -13.79 12.76
C LEU A 84 -7.00 -15.07 12.87
N THR A 85 -5.98 -15.22 12.03
CA THR A 85 -5.05 -16.36 12.11
C THR A 85 -4.13 -16.24 13.32
N ALA A 86 -3.64 -15.04 13.63
CA ALA A 86 -2.83 -14.78 14.81
C ALA A 86 -3.61 -15.10 16.10
N ASP A 87 -4.88 -14.68 16.21
CA ASP A 87 -5.73 -14.98 17.37
C ASP A 87 -5.91 -16.49 17.56
N LYS A 88 -6.15 -17.23 16.47
CA LYS A 88 -6.26 -18.69 16.52
C LYS A 88 -4.95 -19.36 16.94
N LEU A 89 -3.81 -18.85 16.46
CA LEU A 89 -2.49 -19.35 16.85
C LEU A 89 -2.19 -19.06 18.32
N GLU A 90 -2.58 -17.90 18.83
CA GLU A 90 -2.45 -17.55 20.25
C GLU A 90 -3.26 -18.51 21.13
N LYS A 91 -4.50 -18.81 20.73
CA LYS A 91 -5.34 -19.80 21.43
C LYS A 91 -4.65 -21.16 21.50
N VAL A 92 -4.20 -21.67 20.35
CA VAL A 92 -3.48 -22.94 20.25
C VAL A 92 -2.22 -22.95 21.13
N ASN A 93 -1.48 -21.84 21.18
CA ASN A 93 -0.29 -21.72 22.02
C ASN A 93 -0.63 -21.77 23.52
N LYS A 94 -1.71 -21.10 23.94
CA LYS A 94 -2.22 -21.16 25.32
C LYS A 94 -2.64 -22.59 25.69
N ASP A 95 -3.41 -23.25 24.83
CA ASP A 95 -3.87 -24.63 25.04
C ASP A 95 -2.68 -25.60 25.17
N THR A 96 -1.68 -25.45 24.29
CA THR A 96 -0.44 -26.24 24.34
C THR A 96 0.36 -26.00 25.63
N SER A 97 0.47 -24.73 26.06
CA SER A 97 1.18 -24.38 27.30
C SER A 97 0.49 -24.96 28.54
N LEU A 98 -0.85 -24.95 28.57
CA LEU A 98 -1.63 -25.52 29.68
C LEU A 98 -1.42 -27.03 29.78
N ILE A 99 -1.51 -27.73 28.65
CA ILE A 99 -1.26 -29.17 28.56
C ILE A 99 0.15 -29.50 29.05
N ASN A 100 1.16 -28.75 28.60
CA ASN A 100 2.54 -28.98 28.99
C ASN A 100 2.77 -28.79 30.50
N ALA A 101 2.16 -27.76 31.10
CA ALA A 101 2.20 -27.53 32.54
C ALA A 101 1.54 -28.68 33.31
N ASN A 102 0.34 -29.11 32.89
CA ASN A 102 -0.37 -30.24 33.49
C ASN A 102 0.48 -31.51 33.42
N TYR A 103 1.02 -31.83 32.25
CA TYR A 103 1.85 -33.01 32.03
C TYR A 103 3.10 -33.01 32.94
N THR A 104 3.77 -31.86 33.09
CA THR A 104 4.94 -31.72 33.97
C THR A 104 4.59 -31.98 35.43
N GLN A 105 3.51 -31.36 35.93
CA GLN A 105 3.03 -31.54 37.31
C GLN A 105 2.65 -33.00 37.61
N ARG A 106 2.04 -33.69 36.64
CA ARG A 106 1.63 -35.09 36.80
C ARG A 106 2.81 -36.04 36.79
N MET A 107 3.80 -35.80 35.92
CA MET A 107 5.03 -36.59 35.92
C MET A 107 5.78 -36.47 37.25
N GLU A 108 5.80 -35.29 37.85
CA GLU A 108 6.33 -35.08 39.19
C GLU A 108 5.51 -35.88 40.25
N SER A 109 4.17 -35.83 40.15
CA SER A 109 3.27 -36.56 41.06
C SER A 109 3.47 -38.07 40.97
N ILE A 110 3.59 -38.63 39.75
CA ILE A 110 3.87 -40.05 39.51
C ILE A 110 5.24 -40.44 40.07
N THR A 111 6.27 -39.62 39.83
CA THR A 111 7.62 -39.86 40.35
C THR A 111 7.60 -39.95 41.89
N ASN A 112 6.87 -39.05 42.55
CA ASN A 112 6.71 -39.05 44.00
C ASN A 112 5.93 -40.29 44.50
N MET A 113 4.90 -40.70 43.77
CA MET A 113 4.08 -41.88 44.09
C MET A 113 4.77 -43.22 43.85
N THR A 114 5.81 -43.28 43.02
CA THR A 114 6.52 -44.55 42.74
C THR A 114 7.20 -45.11 44.00
N ASN A 115 7.30 -44.30 45.06
CA ASN A 115 7.78 -44.69 46.39
C ASN A 115 6.67 -45.19 47.35
N SER A 116 5.42 -45.23 46.89
CA SER A 116 4.22 -45.61 47.66
C SER A 116 3.52 -46.81 47.01
N THR A 117 3.00 -47.75 47.80
CA THR A 117 2.28 -48.95 47.34
C THR A 117 0.81 -48.69 46.94
N ASP A 118 0.38 -47.43 46.84
CA ASP A 118 -1.02 -47.05 46.68
C ASP A 118 -1.48 -47.06 45.21
N THR A 119 -1.96 -48.23 44.76
CA THR A 119 -2.31 -48.51 43.36
C THR A 119 -3.53 -47.75 42.84
N LEU A 120 -4.49 -47.41 43.70
CA LEU A 120 -5.72 -46.69 43.31
C LEU A 120 -5.45 -45.25 42.88
N CYS A 121 -4.49 -44.59 43.53
CA CYS A 121 -4.10 -43.24 43.18
C CYS A 121 -3.44 -43.21 41.78
N LEU A 122 -2.74 -44.30 41.41
CA LEU A 122 -1.98 -44.40 40.16
C LEU A 122 -2.93 -44.56 38.96
N GLU A 123 -4.03 -45.28 39.16
CA GLU A 123 -5.11 -45.41 38.17
C GLU A 123 -5.79 -44.05 37.88
N GLY A 124 -6.00 -43.23 38.92
CA GLY A 124 -6.52 -41.86 38.77
C GLY A 124 -5.62 -40.98 37.90
N GLU A 125 -4.30 -41.02 38.13
CA GLU A 125 -3.34 -40.28 37.31
C GLU A 125 -3.30 -40.76 35.85
N VAL A 126 -3.35 -42.08 35.62
CA VAL A 126 -3.41 -42.65 34.27
C VAL A 126 -4.66 -42.18 33.52
N GLN A 127 -5.83 -42.16 34.16
CA GLN A 127 -7.05 -41.66 33.51
C GLN A 127 -6.96 -40.17 33.18
N ASN A 128 -6.41 -39.41 34.10
CA ASN A 128 -6.22 -38.00 33.89
C ASN A 128 -5.19 -37.75 32.75
N ILE A 129 -4.15 -38.59 32.57
CA ILE A 129 -3.22 -38.54 31.41
C ILE A 129 -3.95 -38.85 30.09
N ILE A 130 -4.84 -39.85 30.08
CA ILE A 130 -5.64 -40.19 28.90
C ILE A 130 -6.48 -38.99 28.45
N SER A 131 -7.06 -38.26 29.42
CA SER A 131 -7.79 -37.01 29.15
C SER A 131 -6.90 -35.94 28.49
N ASP A 132 -5.70 -35.71 29.03
CA ASP A 132 -4.76 -34.73 28.49
C ASP A 132 -4.29 -35.09 27.06
N ILE A 133 -4.05 -36.38 26.78
CA ILE A 133 -3.75 -36.88 25.43
C ILE A 133 -4.93 -36.60 24.48
N GLY A 134 -6.16 -36.72 24.97
CA GLY A 134 -7.37 -36.32 24.23
C GLY A 134 -7.35 -34.85 23.84
N MET A 135 -7.04 -33.95 24.79
CA MET A 135 -6.92 -32.51 24.52
C MET A 135 -5.77 -32.19 23.54
N MET A 136 -4.62 -32.85 23.67
CA MET A 136 -3.51 -32.71 22.71
C MET A 136 -3.94 -33.05 21.30
N LYS A 137 -4.65 -34.17 21.12
CA LYS A 137 -5.16 -34.60 19.82
C LYS A 137 -6.05 -33.54 19.19
N THR A 138 -6.96 -32.95 19.96
CA THR A 138 -7.83 -31.87 19.47
C THR A 138 -7.02 -30.62 19.07
N THR A 139 -6.05 -30.23 19.88
CA THR A 139 -5.18 -29.07 19.62
C THR A 139 -4.32 -29.27 18.36
N MET A 140 -3.79 -30.48 18.16
CA MET A 140 -3.03 -30.83 16.95
C MET A 140 -3.90 -30.82 15.69
N GLU A 141 -5.15 -31.25 15.76
CA GLU A 141 -6.06 -31.18 14.61
C GLU A 141 -6.42 -29.71 14.28
N ASP A 142 -6.60 -28.85 15.29
CA ASP A 142 -6.79 -27.41 15.10
C ASP A 142 -5.56 -26.75 14.43
N MET A 143 -4.34 -27.10 14.85
CA MET A 143 -3.09 -26.67 14.20
C MET A 143 -3.04 -27.10 12.72
N LYS A 144 -3.38 -28.36 12.45
CA LYS A 144 -3.40 -28.91 11.10
C LYS A 144 -4.43 -28.19 10.22
N ASN A 145 -5.61 -27.87 10.75
CA ASN A 145 -6.63 -27.12 10.03
C ASN A 145 -6.18 -25.68 9.71
N LEU A 146 -5.44 -25.02 10.61
CA LEU A 146 -4.82 -23.73 10.35
C LEU A 146 -3.82 -23.78 9.18
N LEU A 147 -2.96 -24.80 9.16
CA LEU A 147 -1.96 -25.00 8.10
C LEU A 147 -2.59 -25.32 6.73
N LYS A 148 -3.70 -26.08 6.72
CA LYS A 148 -4.42 -26.42 5.48
C LYS A 148 -5.02 -25.19 4.80
N ASN A 149 -5.51 -24.22 5.58
CA ASN A 149 -6.04 -22.96 5.05
C ASN A 149 -4.98 -22.06 4.42
N TYR A 150 -3.70 -22.22 4.81
CA TYR A 150 -2.58 -21.49 4.22
C TYR A 150 -2.10 -22.08 2.90
N THR A 151 -2.14 -23.41 2.77
CA THR A 151 -1.61 -24.13 1.59
C THR A 151 -2.51 -24.07 0.36
N HIS A 152 -3.78 -23.66 0.48
CA HIS A 152 -4.71 -23.55 -0.65
C HIS A 152 -4.80 -22.15 -1.28
N SER A 153 -3.93 -21.20 -0.89
CA SER A 153 -3.94 -19.83 -1.43
C SER A 153 -3.13 -19.65 -2.74
N THR A 154 -2.46 -20.68 -3.24
CA THR A 154 -1.54 -20.55 -4.39
C THR A 154 -2.23 -20.75 -5.74
N THR A 155 -3.29 -20.00 -6.05
CA THR A 155 -3.73 -19.72 -7.44
C THR A 155 -4.74 -18.56 -7.49
N THR A 156 -4.59 -17.52 -6.67
CA THR A 156 -5.24 -16.25 -7.00
C THR A 156 -4.50 -15.64 -8.19
N HIS A 157 -5.08 -15.86 -9.37
CA HIS A 157 -4.87 -15.11 -10.61
C HIS A 157 -4.99 -13.63 -10.27
N THR A 158 -3.87 -12.99 -9.94
CA THR A 158 -3.85 -11.53 -9.80
C THR A 158 -3.48 -11.00 -11.18
N PRO A 159 -4.27 -10.07 -11.76
CA PRO A 159 -3.99 -9.52 -13.09
C PRO A 159 -2.56 -8.97 -13.23
N TYR A 160 -1.96 -8.54 -12.11
CA TYR A 160 -0.59 -8.08 -12.04
C TYR A 160 0.45 -9.20 -12.23
N ARG A 161 0.22 -10.40 -11.68
CA ARG A 161 1.11 -11.56 -11.87
C ARG A 161 1.08 -12.02 -13.32
N ASP A 162 -0.08 -12.01 -13.95
CA ASP A 162 -0.22 -12.37 -15.37
C ASP A 162 0.43 -11.32 -16.26
N ALA A 163 0.26 -10.03 -15.95
CA ALA A 163 0.93 -8.95 -16.66
C ALA A 163 2.46 -9.06 -16.56
N LEU A 164 3.01 -9.42 -15.38
CA LEU A 164 4.44 -9.67 -15.21
C LEU A 164 4.89 -10.95 -15.93
N ALA A 165 4.13 -12.05 -15.84
CA ALA A 165 4.45 -13.29 -16.52
C ALA A 165 4.39 -13.17 -18.05
N MET A 166 3.48 -12.33 -18.58
CA MET A 166 3.39 -12.02 -20.01
C MET A 166 4.57 -11.19 -20.55
N THR A 167 5.36 -10.54 -19.69
CA THR A 167 6.52 -9.76 -20.15
C THR A 167 7.76 -10.60 -20.51
N ALA A 168 7.75 -11.91 -20.25
CA ALA A 168 8.94 -12.75 -20.44
C ALA A 168 9.03 -13.46 -21.81
N THR A 169 8.00 -13.39 -22.68
CA THR A 169 7.97 -14.25 -23.89
C THR A 169 7.61 -13.54 -25.19
N ASN A 170 7.80 -12.22 -25.30
CA ASN A 170 7.73 -11.54 -26.58
C ASN A 170 9.05 -10.86 -26.91
N SER A 171 9.95 -11.66 -27.50
CA SER A 171 10.98 -11.19 -28.42
C SER A 171 10.30 -10.61 -29.66
N ASN A 172 9.72 -9.41 -29.56
CA ASN A 172 9.36 -8.60 -30.71
C ASN A 172 9.54 -7.13 -30.37
N GLN A 173 10.51 -6.56 -31.08
CA GLN A 173 10.88 -5.17 -31.14
C GLN A 173 9.64 -4.27 -31.25
N ILE A 174 9.51 -3.32 -30.33
CA ILE A 174 8.72 -2.11 -30.60
C ILE A 174 9.55 -1.30 -31.62
N PRO A 175 8.99 -0.93 -32.79
CA PRO A 175 9.66 -0.02 -33.69
C PRO A 175 9.97 1.26 -32.91
N GLN A 176 11.25 1.61 -32.84
CA GLN A 176 11.70 2.92 -32.34
C GLN A 176 11.14 4.00 -33.26
N GLY A 177 9.89 4.37 -33.03
CA GLY A 177 9.25 5.55 -33.59
C GLY A 177 9.97 6.78 -33.03
N LYS A 178 10.79 7.38 -33.88
CA LYS A 178 11.53 8.62 -33.63
C LYS A 178 10.57 9.78 -33.35
N CYS A 179 10.13 9.96 -32.12
CA CYS A 179 9.80 11.28 -31.56
C CYS A 179 9.62 11.20 -30.04
N LEU A 180 10.73 11.04 -29.31
CA LEU A 180 10.72 11.38 -27.89
C LEU A 180 10.84 12.90 -27.81
N SER A 181 9.73 13.59 -27.50
CA SER A 181 9.79 14.98 -27.04
C SER A 181 10.85 15.07 -25.91
N PRO A 182 11.65 16.14 -25.84
CA PRO A 182 12.58 16.37 -24.72
C PRO A 182 11.93 16.21 -23.33
N GLU A 183 10.63 16.44 -23.25
CA GLU A 183 9.81 16.29 -22.03
C GLU A 183 9.70 14.82 -21.58
N TYR A 184 9.65 13.87 -22.52
CA TYR A 184 9.61 12.44 -22.19
C TYR A 184 10.93 11.97 -21.59
N THR A 185 12.06 12.37 -22.19
CA THR A 185 13.39 12.05 -21.68
C THR A 185 13.60 12.65 -20.29
N LYS A 186 13.11 13.88 -20.06
CA LYS A 186 13.17 14.55 -18.75
C LYS A 186 12.28 13.87 -17.70
N ALA A 187 11.06 13.45 -18.06
CA ALA A 187 10.18 12.72 -17.16
C ALA A 187 10.77 11.36 -16.77
N HIS A 188 11.32 10.63 -17.73
CA HIS A 188 11.92 9.32 -17.49
C HIS A 188 13.22 9.40 -16.68
N ALA A 189 14.02 10.45 -16.89
CA ALA A 189 15.19 10.75 -16.05
C ALA A 189 14.77 11.09 -14.60
N ALA A 190 13.75 11.92 -14.42
CA ALA A 190 13.23 12.27 -13.09
C ALA A 190 12.64 11.07 -12.34
N ILE A 191 11.98 10.14 -13.04
CA ILE A 191 11.49 8.88 -12.46
C ILE A 191 12.66 7.99 -12.02
N LYS A 192 13.71 7.88 -12.85
CA LYS A 192 14.88 7.07 -12.56
C LYS A 192 15.72 7.63 -11.40
N GLU A 193 15.85 8.96 -11.30
CA GLU A 193 16.44 9.62 -10.12
C GLU A 193 15.63 9.38 -8.85
N ARG A 194 14.29 9.43 -8.92
CA ARG A 194 13.43 9.17 -7.75
C ARG A 194 13.44 7.70 -7.33
N GLN A 195 13.64 6.76 -8.24
CA GLN A 195 13.84 5.34 -7.90
C GLN A 195 15.20 5.08 -7.22
N LEU A 196 16.22 5.88 -7.52
CA LEU A 196 17.53 5.83 -6.85
C LEU A 196 17.47 6.27 -5.37
N LEU A 197 16.48 7.09 -5.00
CA LEU A 197 16.26 7.57 -3.63
C LEU A 197 15.60 6.53 -2.69
N ILE A 198 15.17 5.36 -3.19
CA ILE A 198 14.57 4.29 -2.38
C ILE A 198 15.52 3.08 -2.25
N ASN A 199 16.82 3.27 -2.50
CA ASN A 199 17.82 2.34 -1.97
C ASN A 199 18.21 2.80 -0.56
N LEU A 200 17.39 2.41 0.42
CA LEU A 200 17.68 2.60 1.84
C LEU A 200 18.94 1.79 2.17
N ASN A 201 20.09 2.46 2.15
CA ASN A 201 21.33 1.92 2.67
C ASN A 201 21.09 1.45 4.11
N SER A 202 21.39 0.19 4.42
CA SER A 202 21.17 -0.42 5.74
C SER A 202 21.96 0.27 6.86
N ASN A 203 22.87 1.18 6.53
CA ASN A 203 23.65 1.98 7.47
C ASN A 203 23.14 3.44 7.60
N HIS A 204 21.88 3.72 7.21
CA HIS A 204 21.33 5.07 7.34
C HIS A 204 21.14 5.45 8.83
N PRO A 205 21.70 6.58 9.30
CA PRO A 205 21.76 6.91 10.74
C PRO A 205 20.39 7.13 11.40
N THR A 206 19.32 7.32 10.62
CA THR A 206 17.95 7.47 11.13
C THR A 206 17.07 6.22 11.06
N LEU A 207 17.51 5.15 10.41
CA LEU A 207 16.75 3.91 10.23
C LEU A 207 17.62 2.69 10.54
N SER A 208 18.08 2.58 11.79
CA SER A 208 18.73 1.36 12.29
C SER A 208 17.71 0.27 12.58
N ASN A 209 18.11 -0.99 12.42
CA ASN A 209 17.28 -2.18 12.73
C ASN A 209 16.88 -2.30 14.21
N SER A 210 17.38 -1.42 15.08
CA SER A 210 17.03 -1.36 16.50
C SER A 210 15.84 -0.46 16.82
N LEU A 211 15.33 0.31 15.85
CA LEU A 211 14.20 1.20 16.07
C LEU A 211 12.89 0.42 16.17
N SER A 212 12.09 0.78 17.19
CA SER A 212 10.74 0.23 17.33
C SER A 212 9.88 0.63 16.13
N ARG A 213 8.92 -0.24 15.78
CA ARG A 213 7.96 -0.01 14.68
C ARG A 213 7.29 1.37 14.75
N ASN A 214 6.94 1.82 15.96
CA ASN A 214 6.30 3.12 16.17
C ASN A 214 7.25 4.28 15.88
N SER A 215 8.53 4.15 16.25
CA SER A 215 9.55 5.17 15.98
C SER A 215 9.82 5.32 14.48
N ILE A 216 9.79 4.22 13.71
CA ILE A 216 9.91 4.24 12.25
C ILE A 216 8.71 4.94 11.60
N ILE A 217 7.49 4.65 12.06
CA ILE A 217 6.26 5.27 11.55
C ILE A 217 6.28 6.79 11.79
N GLU A 218 6.70 7.24 12.97
CA GLU A 218 6.77 8.67 13.29
C GLU A 218 7.88 9.39 12.48
N ALA A 219 9.03 8.75 12.26
CA ALA A 219 10.08 9.30 11.41
C ALA A 219 9.61 9.49 9.95
N ILE A 220 8.87 8.52 9.40
CA ILE A 220 8.29 8.62 8.04
C ILE A 220 7.22 9.71 7.99
N LYS A 221 6.34 9.81 8.98
CA LYS A 221 5.34 10.89 9.06
C LYS A 221 5.99 12.27 9.11
N LEU A 222 7.09 12.42 9.84
CA LEU A 222 7.81 13.68 9.96
C LEU A 222 8.45 14.07 8.62
N ALA A 223 9.06 13.12 7.91
CA ALA A 223 9.68 13.35 6.61
C ALA A 223 8.67 13.74 5.50
N LEU A 224 7.43 13.25 5.59
CA LEU A 224 6.37 13.54 4.62
C LEU A 224 5.60 14.84 4.89
N LYS A 225 5.85 15.50 6.04
CA LYS A 225 5.21 16.77 6.43
C LYS A 225 5.99 18.02 6.01
N GLN A 226 7.16 17.88 5.37
CA GLN A 226 7.93 18.97 4.76
C GLN A 226 7.56 19.15 3.29
#